data_AF-A0A9P0C6A8-F1
#
_entry.id   AF-A0A9P0C6A8-F1
#
_cell.length_a   1.000
_cell.length_b   1.000
_cell.length_c   1.000
_cell.angle_alpha   90.00
_cell.angle_beta   90.00
_cell.angle_gamma   90.00
#
_symmetry.space_group_name_H-M   'P 1'
#
loop_
_entity.id
_entity.type
_entity.pdbx_description
1 polymer ?
#
loop_
_entity_poly.entity_id
_entity_poly.type
_entity_poly.pdbx_seq_one_letter_code
_entity_poly.pdbx_strand_id
1 'polypeptide(L)'
;MKMFTPKYPLIQKIFSKVQCYTIVFLLTPGIFVFQMTVVFPHLATTLDASIPKQVAHICLATFCFINVVGNMIFSILIDSTVKRPNKEGTFCEYCRMLRPAKSWHCRQCNVCILKRDHHCTFIARCVGLYNQRYFILFLGHVMVSMIYATYYNYYYVSAKFEDHGWIVSAFRIINPLLRFIIPEPMSIKDMYVVYLFMNVGLIVWSGCLFIYHLRNVVMGVTAYEAKYSELMNSTNWRANLISVFGTKWYLAILWPLADSPLPDYVKWE
;
A
#
# COMPACT_ATOMS: atom_id res chain seq x y z
N MET A 1 -39.44 -13.20 -4.33
CA MET A 1 -38.00 -13.07 -4.66
C MET A 1 -37.46 -11.86 -3.92
N LYS A 2 -36.71 -12.04 -2.81
CA LYS A 2 -36.15 -10.90 -2.08
C LYS A 2 -35.03 -10.29 -2.92
N MET A 3 -35.29 -9.14 -3.55
CA MET A 3 -34.22 -8.27 -4.07
C MET A 3 -33.38 -7.83 -2.89
N PHE A 4 -32.23 -8.49 -2.66
CA PHE A 4 -31.26 -8.05 -1.68
C PHE A 4 -30.62 -6.76 -2.18
N THR A 5 -31.14 -5.63 -1.72
CA THR A 5 -30.54 -4.31 -1.92
C THR A 5 -29.12 -4.31 -1.34
N PRO A 6 -28.09 -3.85 -2.09
CA PRO A 6 -26.74 -3.80 -1.56
C PRO A 6 -26.70 -2.86 -0.35
N LYS A 7 -26.45 -3.40 0.84
CA LYS A 7 -26.29 -2.66 2.11
C LYS A 7 -25.06 -1.73 2.14
N TYR A 8 -24.38 -1.51 1.02
CA TYR A 8 -23.17 -0.68 0.97
C TYR A 8 -23.50 0.74 0.48
N PRO A 9 -23.34 1.78 1.32
CA PRO A 9 -23.69 3.15 0.98
C PRO A 9 -22.91 3.63 -0.25
N LEU A 10 -23.59 4.29 -1.20
CA LEU A 10 -22.97 4.91 -2.37
C LEU A 10 -21.85 5.87 -1.97
N ILE A 11 -22.05 6.62 -0.88
CA ILE A 11 -21.07 7.58 -0.36
C ILE A 11 -19.73 6.92 -0.01
N GLN A 12 -19.73 5.71 0.56
CA GLN A 12 -18.50 4.99 0.89
C GLN A 12 -17.77 4.55 -0.39
N LYS A 13 -18.50 4.12 -1.43
CA LYS A 13 -17.90 3.77 -2.72
C LYS A 13 -17.24 4.97 -3.39
N ILE A 14 -17.91 6.13 -3.36
CA ILE A 14 -17.36 7.38 -3.90
C ILE A 14 -16.12 7.78 -3.10
N PHE A 15 -16.22 7.77 -1.77
CA PHE A 15 -15.10 8.12 -0.88
C PHE A 15 -13.87 7.26 -1.15
N SER A 16 -14.00 5.94 -1.24
CA SER A 16 -12.86 5.05 -1.54
C SER A 16 -12.23 5.35 -2.90
N LYS A 17 -13.03 5.66 -3.93
CA LYS A 17 -12.49 6.03 -5.25
C LYS A 17 -11.75 7.36 -5.21
N VAL A 18 -12.35 8.38 -4.60
CA VAL A 18 -11.71 9.71 -4.44
C VAL A 18 -10.40 9.56 -3.66
N GLN A 19 -10.41 8.85 -2.54
CA GLN A 19 -9.21 8.58 -1.75
C GLN A 19 -8.13 7.88 -2.59
N CYS A 20 -8.50 6.84 -3.35
CA CYS A 20 -7.58 6.13 -4.22
C CYS A 20 -6.96 7.04 -5.28
N TYR A 21 -7.77 7.83 -5.99
CA TYR A 21 -7.28 8.77 -7.00
C TYR A 21 -6.41 9.88 -6.43
N THR A 22 -6.76 10.41 -5.26
CA THR A 22 -5.96 11.40 -4.55
C THR A 22 -4.58 10.84 -4.20
N ILE A 23 -4.49 9.58 -3.74
CA ILE A 23 -3.20 8.95 -3.44
C ILE A 23 -2.36 8.82 -4.72
N VAL A 24 -2.92 8.22 -5.78
CA VAL A 24 -2.18 7.90 -7.03
C VAL A 24 -1.76 9.15 -7.80
N PHE A 25 -2.68 10.11 -7.96
CA PHE A 25 -2.50 11.21 -8.92
C PHE A 25 -2.08 12.53 -8.28
N LEU A 26 -2.23 12.69 -6.96
CA LEU A 26 -1.91 13.95 -6.28
C LEU A 26 -0.83 13.75 -5.21
N LEU A 27 -1.08 12.89 -4.21
CA LEU A 27 -0.18 12.79 -3.05
C LEU A 27 1.17 12.17 -3.41
N THR A 28 1.20 11.01 -4.07
CA THR A 28 2.46 10.34 -4.40
C THR A 28 3.31 11.14 -5.41
N PRO A 29 2.77 11.65 -6.53
CA PRO A 29 3.53 12.51 -7.44
C PRO A 29 3.95 13.83 -6.77
N GLY A 30 3.07 14.44 -5.97
CA GLY A 30 3.38 15.68 -5.24
C GLY A 30 4.54 15.51 -4.26
N ILE A 31 4.56 14.41 -3.50
CA ILE A 31 5.67 14.07 -2.60
C ILE A 31 6.96 13.88 -3.41
N PHE A 32 6.91 13.13 -4.52
CA PHE A 32 8.09 12.90 -5.35
C PHE A 32 8.66 14.20 -5.93
N VAL A 33 7.80 15.06 -6.50
CA VAL A 33 8.20 16.38 -7.01
C VAL A 33 8.84 17.20 -5.91
N PHE A 34 8.21 17.29 -4.73
CA PHE A 34 8.77 18.01 -3.58
C PHE A 34 10.14 17.48 -3.15
N GLN A 35 10.32 16.16 -3.10
CA GLN A 35 11.62 15.56 -2.79
C GLN A 35 12.68 15.96 -3.83
N MET A 36 12.35 15.93 -5.11
CA MET A 36 13.29 16.24 -6.20
C MET A 36 13.58 17.74 -6.37
N THR A 37 12.62 18.62 -6.10
CA THR A 37 12.76 20.07 -6.39
C THR A 37 13.08 20.92 -5.17
N VAL A 38 12.84 20.42 -3.95
CA VAL A 38 13.05 21.18 -2.72
C VAL A 38 14.09 20.54 -1.82
N VAL A 39 13.89 19.27 -1.47
CA VAL A 39 14.73 18.58 -0.48
C VAL A 39 16.10 18.25 -1.06
N PHE A 40 16.11 17.58 -2.21
CA PHE A 40 17.33 17.13 -2.86
C PHE A 40 18.29 18.26 -3.26
N PRO A 41 17.87 19.35 -3.93
CA PRO A 41 18.79 20.41 -4.35
C PRO A 41 19.47 21.08 -3.16
N HIS A 42 18.72 21.34 -2.09
CA HIS A 42 19.28 21.93 -0.87
C HIS A 42 20.32 21.01 -0.22
N LEU A 43 20.06 19.71 -0.11
CA LEU A 43 21.02 18.77 0.45
C LEU A 43 22.23 18.55 -0.44
N ALA A 44 22.05 18.55 -1.76
CA ALA A 44 23.15 18.42 -2.70
C ALA A 44 24.15 19.57 -2.56
N THR A 45 23.66 20.80 -2.37
CA THR A 45 24.51 21.97 -2.13
C THR A 45 25.12 21.97 -0.73
N THR A 46 24.33 21.67 0.31
CA THR A 46 24.80 21.76 1.70
C THR A 46 25.81 20.68 2.06
N LEU A 47 25.69 19.48 1.47
CA LEU A 47 26.59 18.35 1.73
C LEU A 47 27.72 18.22 0.70
N ASP A 48 27.86 19.17 -0.22
CA ASP A 48 28.80 19.12 -1.36
C ASP A 48 28.78 17.74 -2.04
N ALA A 49 27.57 17.28 -2.39
CA ALA A 49 27.37 15.92 -2.85
C ALA A 49 27.98 15.73 -4.24
N SER A 50 28.93 14.79 -4.37
CA SER A 50 29.52 14.45 -5.66
C SER A 50 28.48 13.99 -6.69
N ILE A 51 28.77 14.20 -7.98
CA ILE A 51 27.88 13.81 -9.09
C ILE A 51 27.40 12.34 -8.97
N PRO A 52 28.26 11.35 -8.65
CA PRO A 52 27.78 9.96 -8.47
C PRO A 52 26.75 9.81 -7.36
N LYS A 53 26.88 10.52 -6.24
CA LYS A 53 25.90 10.49 -5.14
C LYS A 53 24.56 11.10 -5.57
N GLN A 54 24.62 12.18 -6.34
CA GLN A 54 23.43 12.84 -6.90
C GLN A 54 22.68 11.91 -7.87
N VAL A 55 23.40 11.29 -8.81
CA VAL A 55 22.82 10.32 -9.76
C VAL A 55 22.22 9.13 -9.01
N ALA A 56 22.94 8.57 -8.03
CA ALA A 56 22.42 7.45 -7.23
C ALA A 56 21.14 7.82 -6.48
N HIS A 57 21.05 9.03 -5.91
CA HIS A 57 19.84 9.53 -5.27
C HIS A 57 18.67 9.60 -6.24
N ILE A 58 18.86 10.24 -7.40
CA ILE A 58 17.81 10.38 -8.43
C ILE A 58 17.31 9.01 -8.89
N CYS A 59 18.22 8.09 -9.18
CA CYS A 59 17.88 6.72 -9.58
C CYS A 59 17.07 5.99 -8.50
N LEU A 60 17.51 6.05 -7.24
CA LEU A 60 16.84 5.36 -6.14
C LEU A 60 15.47 5.96 -5.83
N ALA A 61 15.34 7.29 -5.83
CA ALA A 61 14.06 7.95 -5.63
C ALA A 61 13.07 7.64 -6.77
N THR A 62 13.54 7.61 -8.01
CA THR A 62 12.74 7.24 -9.18
C THR A 62 12.31 5.77 -9.10
N PHE A 63 13.21 4.87 -8.69
CA PHE A 63 12.92 3.46 -8.47
C PHE A 63 11.82 3.27 -7.41
N CYS A 64 11.93 3.96 -6.27
CA CYS A 64 10.93 3.98 -5.21
C CYS A 64 9.56 4.47 -5.74
N PHE A 65 9.54 5.60 -6.45
CA PHE A 65 8.33 6.16 -7.03
C PHE A 65 7.63 5.20 -8.00
N ILE A 66 8.38 4.63 -8.94
CA ILE A 66 7.84 3.67 -9.92
C ILE A 66 7.29 2.43 -9.22
N ASN A 67 7.97 1.91 -8.21
CA ASN A 67 7.50 0.73 -7.49
C ASN A 67 6.25 1.00 -6.66
N VAL A 68 6.15 2.14 -5.98
CA VAL A 68 4.94 2.53 -5.24
C VAL A 68 3.76 2.68 -6.19
N VAL A 69 3.91 3.50 -7.24
CA VAL A 69 2.83 3.81 -8.18
C VAL A 69 2.46 2.59 -9.01
N GLY A 70 3.45 1.88 -9.57
CA GLY A 70 3.25 0.72 -10.43
C GLY A 70 2.54 -0.43 -9.72
N ASN A 71 3.00 -0.81 -8.51
CA ASN A 71 2.33 -1.85 -7.73
C ASN A 71 0.91 -1.42 -7.31
N MET A 72 0.71 -0.15 -6.95
CA MET A 72 -0.63 0.35 -6.65
C MET A 72 -1.56 0.26 -7.88
N ILE A 73 -1.11 0.72 -9.05
CA ILE A 73 -1.88 0.65 -10.30
C ILE A 73 -2.22 -0.80 -10.65
N PHE A 74 -1.26 -1.72 -10.62
CA PHE A 74 -1.54 -3.13 -10.91
C PHE A 74 -2.46 -3.79 -9.89
N SER A 75 -2.40 -3.40 -8.61
CA SER A 75 -3.35 -3.87 -7.61
C SER A 75 -4.80 -3.46 -7.93
N ILE A 76 -5.00 -2.33 -8.63
CA ILE A 76 -6.31 -1.81 -9.04
C ILE A 76 -6.76 -2.44 -10.36
N LEU A 77 -5.85 -2.57 -11.32
CA LEU A 77 -6.18 -2.95 -12.70
C LEU A 77 -6.31 -4.47 -12.90
N ILE A 78 -5.57 -5.28 -12.14
CA ILE A 78 -5.59 -6.74 -12.32
C ILE A 78 -6.83 -7.34 -11.65
N ASP A 79 -7.67 -7.93 -12.49
CA ASP A 79 -8.95 -8.48 -12.08
C ASP A 79 -8.81 -9.90 -11.52
N SER A 80 -9.32 -10.11 -10.31
CA SER A 80 -9.43 -11.41 -9.66
C SER A 80 -10.88 -11.90 -9.55
N THR A 81 -11.78 -11.38 -10.38
CA THR A 81 -13.19 -11.81 -10.43
C THR A 81 -13.30 -13.25 -10.94
N VAL A 82 -14.19 -14.02 -10.33
CA VAL A 82 -14.57 -15.35 -10.82
C VAL A 82 -15.33 -15.17 -12.13
N LYS A 83 -14.71 -15.53 -13.26
CA LYS A 83 -15.29 -15.36 -14.60
C LYS A 83 -16.19 -16.52 -15.03
N ARG A 84 -15.91 -17.73 -14.53
CA ARG A 84 -16.62 -18.96 -14.91
C ARG A 84 -17.11 -19.69 -13.66
N PRO A 85 -18.28 -20.35 -13.72
CA PRO A 85 -18.74 -21.21 -12.65
C PRO A 85 -17.80 -22.41 -12.52
N ASN A 86 -17.46 -22.78 -11.30
CA ASN A 86 -16.72 -24.01 -11.05
C ASN A 86 -17.67 -25.22 -11.11
N LYS A 87 -17.15 -26.42 -11.40
CA LYS A 87 -17.95 -27.65 -11.36
C LYS A 87 -18.36 -28.03 -9.93
N GLU A 88 -17.50 -27.70 -8.97
CA GLU A 88 -17.66 -28.00 -7.55
C GLU A 88 -17.40 -26.76 -6.70
N GLY A 89 -17.90 -26.76 -5.46
CA GLY A 89 -17.63 -25.70 -4.50
C GLY A 89 -18.88 -25.19 -3.82
N THR A 90 -18.79 -23.97 -3.27
CA THR A 90 -19.90 -23.39 -2.51
C THR A 90 -20.76 -22.51 -3.38
N PHE A 91 -22.08 -22.69 -3.32
CA PHE A 91 -22.99 -21.88 -4.13
C PHE A 91 -23.05 -20.43 -3.62
N CYS A 92 -22.92 -19.47 -4.53
CA CYS A 92 -23.16 -18.06 -4.24
C CYS A 92 -24.56 -17.67 -4.66
N GLU A 93 -25.43 -17.34 -3.70
CA GLU A 93 -26.80 -16.91 -3.97
C GLU A 93 -26.88 -15.60 -4.77
N TYR A 94 -25.91 -14.70 -4.62
CA TYR A 94 -25.88 -13.40 -5.30
C TYR A 94 -25.47 -13.52 -6.77
N CYS A 95 -24.41 -14.28 -7.05
CA CYS A 95 -23.90 -14.48 -8.41
C CYS A 95 -24.53 -15.69 -9.13
N ARG A 96 -25.31 -16.51 -8.41
CA ARG A 96 -25.99 -17.72 -8.90
C ARG A 96 -25.03 -18.70 -9.59
N MET A 97 -23.88 -18.93 -8.96
CA MET A 97 -22.83 -19.81 -9.48
C MET A 97 -22.13 -20.54 -8.34
N LEU A 98 -21.61 -21.74 -8.63
CA LEU A 98 -20.66 -22.42 -7.75
C LEU A 98 -19.31 -21.69 -7.81
N ARG A 99 -18.82 -21.25 -6.65
CA ARG A 99 -17.55 -20.52 -6.54
C ARG A 99 -16.40 -21.50 -6.24
N PRO A 100 -15.21 -21.30 -6.84
CA PRO A 100 -14.02 -22.07 -6.50
C PRO A 100 -13.66 -21.99 -5.02
N ALA A 101 -12.79 -22.90 -4.58
CA ALA A 101 -12.26 -22.88 -3.22
C ALA A 101 -11.67 -21.51 -2.86
N LYS A 102 -11.82 -21.11 -1.58
CA LYS A 102 -11.36 -19.82 -1.03
C LYS A 102 -11.93 -18.57 -1.72
N SER A 103 -12.89 -18.72 -2.63
CA SER A 103 -13.54 -17.60 -3.32
C SER A 103 -14.78 -17.14 -2.57
N TRP A 104 -15.01 -15.83 -2.50
CA TRP A 104 -16.12 -15.26 -1.75
C TRP A 104 -16.75 -14.06 -2.46
N HIS A 105 -18.06 -13.88 -2.29
CA HIS A 105 -18.79 -12.74 -2.83
C HIS A 105 -18.45 -11.46 -2.06
N CYS A 106 -17.97 -10.44 -2.77
CA CYS A 106 -17.78 -9.11 -2.21
C CYS A 106 -19.02 -8.25 -2.49
N ARG A 107 -19.74 -7.84 -1.45
CA ARG A 107 -20.92 -6.96 -1.60
C ARG A 107 -20.58 -5.56 -2.14
N GLN A 108 -19.37 -5.06 -1.91
CA GLN A 108 -18.93 -3.75 -2.44
C GLN A 108 -18.68 -3.82 -3.94
N CYS A 109 -17.93 -4.83 -4.40
CA CYS A 109 -17.67 -5.08 -5.82
C CYS A 109 -18.87 -5.70 -6.55
N ASN A 110 -19.83 -6.28 -5.80
CA ASN A 110 -20.98 -7.03 -6.30
C ASN A 110 -20.63 -8.22 -7.21
N VAL A 111 -19.50 -8.89 -6.92
CA VAL A 111 -19.00 -10.04 -7.68
C VAL A 111 -18.27 -11.02 -6.76
N CYS A 112 -18.15 -12.28 -7.18
CA CYS A 112 -17.28 -13.27 -6.54
C CYS A 112 -15.82 -13.01 -6.92
N ILE A 113 -14.92 -13.08 -5.93
CA ILE A 113 -13.48 -12.87 -6.11
C ILE A 113 -12.73 -14.16 -5.79
N LEU A 114 -11.81 -14.55 -6.67
CA LEU A 114 -10.89 -15.69 -6.52
C LEU A 114 -9.94 -15.47 -5.35
N LYS A 115 -9.78 -16.49 -4.49
CA LYS A 115 -8.93 -16.44 -3.27
C LYS A 115 -9.09 -15.08 -2.57
N ARG A 116 -10.34 -14.71 -2.26
CA ARG A 116 -10.67 -13.35 -1.80
C ARG A 116 -9.99 -13.09 -0.46
N ASP A 117 -9.10 -12.11 -0.42
CA ASP A 117 -8.44 -11.68 0.82
C ASP A 117 -9.34 -10.68 1.55
N HIS A 118 -9.53 -9.49 0.98
CA HIS A 118 -10.40 -8.46 1.53
C HIS A 118 -10.87 -7.47 0.45
N HIS A 119 -11.78 -6.57 0.82
CA HIS A 119 -12.04 -5.37 0.02
C HIS A 119 -11.23 -4.22 0.63
N CYS A 120 -10.32 -3.64 -0.17
CA CYS A 120 -9.44 -2.60 0.29
C CYS A 120 -10.02 -1.23 -0.11
N THR A 121 -10.23 -0.37 0.88
CA THR A 121 -10.74 1.00 0.67
C THR A 121 -9.71 1.89 -0.01
N PHE A 122 -8.41 1.66 0.20
CA PHE A 122 -7.32 2.47 -0.35
C PHE A 122 -7.11 2.30 -1.85
N ILE A 123 -7.45 1.12 -2.39
CA ILE A 123 -7.41 0.83 -3.83
C ILE A 123 -8.81 0.73 -4.46
N ALA A 124 -9.87 0.98 -3.66
CA ALA A 124 -11.29 0.89 -4.04
C ALA A 124 -11.66 -0.42 -4.78
N ARG A 125 -10.98 -1.52 -4.46
CA ARG A 125 -11.06 -2.82 -5.15
C ARG A 125 -10.83 -3.97 -4.17
N CYS A 126 -11.23 -5.17 -4.58
CA CYS A 126 -10.87 -6.38 -3.83
C CYS A 126 -9.44 -6.81 -4.11
N VAL A 127 -8.76 -7.25 -3.06
CA VAL A 127 -7.51 -8.01 -3.15
C VAL A 127 -7.88 -9.49 -3.20
N GLY A 128 -7.37 -10.19 -4.20
CA GLY A 128 -7.61 -11.59 -4.48
C GLY A 128 -6.44 -12.23 -5.22
N LEU A 129 -6.67 -13.40 -5.79
CA LEU A 129 -5.63 -14.29 -6.33
C LEU A 129 -4.55 -13.60 -7.19
N TYR A 130 -4.96 -12.84 -8.22
CA TYR A 130 -4.03 -12.34 -9.24
C TYR A 130 -3.41 -10.98 -8.87
N ASN A 131 -4.07 -10.19 -8.02
CA ASN A 131 -3.59 -8.87 -7.63
C ASN A 131 -2.96 -8.81 -6.23
N GLN A 132 -2.99 -9.90 -5.46
CA GLN A 132 -2.45 -9.96 -4.09
C GLN A 132 -0.97 -9.58 -4.01
N ARG A 133 -0.13 -10.04 -4.96
CA ARG A 133 1.29 -9.68 -4.98
C ARG A 133 1.52 -8.18 -5.04
N TYR A 134 0.77 -7.50 -5.90
CA TYR A 134 0.92 -6.07 -6.15
C TYR A 134 0.49 -5.27 -4.94
N PHE A 135 -0.59 -5.68 -4.28
CA PHE A 135 -1.01 -5.05 -3.03
C PHE A 135 0.05 -5.17 -1.92
N ILE A 136 0.65 -6.35 -1.73
CA ILE A 136 1.67 -6.55 -0.71
C ILE A 136 2.96 -5.78 -1.05
N LEU A 137 3.40 -5.82 -2.31
CA LEU A 137 4.56 -5.06 -2.76
C LEU A 137 4.34 -3.56 -2.69
N PHE A 138 3.13 -3.07 -2.97
CA PHE A 138 2.76 -1.67 -2.77
C PHE A 138 2.98 -1.25 -1.30
N LEU A 139 2.49 -2.03 -0.32
CA LEU A 139 2.70 -1.73 1.10
C LEU A 139 4.19 -1.71 1.47
N GLY A 140 4.96 -2.71 1.01
CA GLY A 140 6.39 -2.80 1.28
C GLY A 140 7.18 -1.64 0.66
N HIS A 141 6.88 -1.29 -0.60
CA HIS A 141 7.55 -0.18 -1.28
C HIS A 141 7.14 1.19 -0.74
N VAL A 142 5.90 1.36 -0.25
CA VAL A 142 5.51 2.58 0.49
C VAL A 142 6.35 2.68 1.77
N MET A 143 6.47 1.61 2.55
CA MET A 143 7.27 1.60 3.77
C MET A 143 8.74 1.98 3.47
N VAL A 144 9.38 1.33 2.50
CA VAL A 144 10.77 1.63 2.11
C VAL A 144 10.92 3.07 1.60
N SER A 145 10.00 3.53 0.75
CA SER A 145 10.03 4.90 0.21
C SER A 145 9.85 5.95 1.30
N MET A 146 9.00 5.68 2.31
CA MET A 146 8.80 6.60 3.42
C MET A 146 10.00 6.61 4.38
N ILE A 147 10.68 5.48 4.61
CA ILE A 147 11.95 5.44 5.36
C ILE A 147 13.00 6.27 4.63
N TYR A 148 13.15 6.05 3.32
CA TYR A 148 14.05 6.81 2.46
C TYR A 148 13.76 8.32 2.50
N ALA A 149 12.51 8.72 2.28
CA ALA A 149 12.11 10.12 2.35
C ALA A 149 12.34 10.72 3.75
N THR A 150 12.01 9.98 4.81
CA THR A 150 12.20 10.43 6.20
C THR A 150 13.67 10.74 6.50
N TYR A 151 14.59 9.89 6.03
CA TYR A 151 16.02 10.12 6.15
C TYR A 151 16.42 11.48 5.54
N TYR A 152 16.11 11.73 4.26
CA TYR A 152 16.49 13.00 3.62
C TYR A 152 15.75 14.21 4.20
N ASN A 153 14.46 14.07 4.53
CA ASN A 153 13.71 15.16 5.16
C ASN A 153 14.28 15.55 6.51
N TYR A 154 14.74 14.58 7.31
CA TYR A 154 15.40 14.86 8.58
C TYR A 154 16.66 15.73 8.38
N TYR A 155 17.55 15.32 7.46
CA TYR A 155 18.76 16.11 7.17
C TYR A 155 18.45 17.49 6.60
N TYR A 156 17.43 17.59 5.75
CA TYR A 156 17.02 18.86 5.19
C TYR A 156 16.53 19.81 6.29
N VAL A 157 15.69 19.32 7.21
CA VAL A 157 15.19 20.13 8.32
C VAL A 157 16.32 20.53 9.25
N SER A 158 17.25 19.62 9.57
CA SER A 158 18.37 19.93 10.45
C SER A 158 19.34 20.94 9.83
N ALA A 159 19.60 20.83 8.53
CA ALA A 159 20.49 21.74 7.82
C ALA A 159 19.88 23.13 7.61
N LYS A 160 18.57 23.19 7.36
CA LYS A 160 17.88 24.45 7.02
C LYS A 160 17.54 25.30 8.24
N PHE A 161 17.26 24.68 9.38
CA PHE A 161 16.60 25.37 10.49
C PHE A 161 17.41 25.50 11.78
N GLU A 162 18.69 25.09 11.82
CA GLU A 162 19.75 25.27 12.86
C GLU A 162 19.38 25.07 14.35
N ASP A 163 18.11 24.81 14.67
CA ASP A 163 17.52 25.10 15.98
C ASP A 163 16.59 23.94 16.40
N HIS A 164 16.77 23.41 17.62
CA HIS A 164 16.28 22.07 18.01
C HIS A 164 14.85 22.00 18.57
N GLY A 165 14.00 23.01 18.36
CA GLY A 165 12.64 23.09 18.93
C GLY A 165 11.56 22.13 18.39
N TRP A 166 11.89 20.90 17.97
CA TRP A 166 10.91 19.94 17.38
C TRP A 166 9.77 19.54 18.32
N ILE A 167 10.01 19.64 19.63
CA ILE A 167 9.08 19.25 20.70
C ILE A 167 7.81 20.11 20.65
N VAL A 168 7.95 21.43 20.51
CA VAL A 168 6.81 22.36 20.48
C VAL A 168 5.94 22.12 19.23
N SER A 169 6.57 21.90 18.07
CA SER A 169 5.88 21.54 16.84
C SER A 169 5.11 20.22 16.99
N ALA A 170 5.72 19.20 17.62
CA ALA A 170 5.07 17.92 17.89
C ALA A 170 3.82 18.07 18.77
N PHE A 171 3.89 18.86 19.85
CA PHE A 171 2.75 19.11 20.73
C PHE A 171 1.60 19.84 20.01
N ARG A 172 1.89 20.86 19.18
CA ARG A 172 0.87 21.58 18.38
C ARG A 172 0.11 20.68 17.40
N ILE A 173 0.74 19.59 16.94
CA ILE A 173 0.13 18.59 16.03
C ILE A 173 -0.77 17.64 16.80
N ILE A 174 -0.28 17.08 17.91
CA ILE A 174 -1.01 16.10 18.71
C ILE A 174 -2.22 16.73 19.38
N ASN A 175 -2.09 17.98 19.83
CA ASN A 175 -3.16 18.72 20.46
C ASN A 175 -3.53 19.96 19.62
N PRO A 176 -4.52 19.85 18.71
CA PRO A 176 -4.96 20.98 17.91
C PRO A 176 -5.53 22.12 18.78
N LEU A 177 -5.90 21.85 20.04
CA LEU A 177 -6.34 22.89 20.98
C LEU A 177 -5.21 23.83 21.40
N LEU A 178 -3.94 23.40 21.35
CA LEU A 178 -2.79 24.28 21.62
C LEU A 178 -2.68 25.43 20.62
N ARG A 179 -3.33 25.35 19.44
CA ARG A 179 -3.43 26.48 18.50
C ARG A 179 -4.31 27.62 19.02
N PHE A 180 -5.28 27.32 19.88
CA PHE A 180 -6.08 28.37 20.51
C PHE A 180 -5.29 29.12 21.59
N ILE A 181 -4.26 28.48 22.15
CA ILE A 181 -3.41 29.05 23.21
C ILE A 181 -2.20 29.78 22.60
N ILE A 182 -1.65 29.27 21.50
CA ILE A 182 -0.57 29.91 20.75
C ILE A 182 -1.11 30.30 19.36
N PRO A 183 -1.70 31.49 19.20
CA PRO A 183 -2.38 31.92 17.98
C PRO A 183 -1.43 32.26 16.82
N GLU A 184 -0.15 31.91 16.93
CA GLU A 184 0.81 32.16 15.87
C GLU A 184 0.57 31.22 14.67
N PRO A 185 0.66 31.75 13.43
CA PRO A 185 0.58 30.91 12.25
C PRO A 185 1.69 29.85 12.28
N MET A 186 1.41 28.66 11.74
CA MET A 186 2.45 27.63 11.61
C MET A 186 3.61 28.20 10.80
N SER A 187 4.81 28.17 11.39
CA SER A 187 6.01 28.50 10.65
C SER A 187 6.23 27.47 9.53
N ILE A 188 7.02 27.85 8.52
CA ILE A 188 7.42 26.91 7.47
C ILE A 188 8.10 25.67 8.09
N LYS A 189 8.93 25.86 9.13
CA LYS A 189 9.55 24.79 9.90
C LYS A 189 8.53 23.83 10.51
N ASP A 190 7.47 24.36 11.13
CA ASP A 190 6.39 23.54 11.70
C ASP A 190 5.75 22.65 10.63
N MET A 191 5.54 23.17 9.42
CA MET A 191 4.99 22.38 8.31
C MET A 191 5.91 21.23 7.89
N TYR A 192 7.22 21.43 7.88
CA TYR A 192 8.17 20.35 7.60
C TYR A 192 8.21 19.29 8.71
N VAL A 193 8.12 19.72 9.98
CA VAL A 193 8.03 18.79 11.11
C VAL A 193 6.74 17.97 11.04
N VAL A 194 5.61 18.60 10.72
CA VAL A 194 4.33 17.90 10.45
C VAL A 194 4.52 16.83 9.38
N TYR A 195 5.15 17.19 8.26
CA TYR A 195 5.40 16.28 7.16
C TYR A 195 6.29 15.09 7.59
N LEU A 196 7.32 15.32 8.42
CA LEU A 196 8.16 14.26 8.97
C LEU A 196 7.35 13.30 9.86
N PHE A 197 6.50 13.83 10.75
CA PHE A 197 5.60 13.00 11.56
C PHE A 197 4.62 12.19 10.72
N MET A 198 4.06 12.79 9.67
CA MET A 198 3.18 12.09 8.73
C MET A 198 3.93 10.94 8.03
N ASN A 199 5.18 11.15 7.60
CA ASN A 199 6.00 10.09 7.01
C ASN A 199 6.22 8.94 8.00
N VAL A 200 6.56 9.23 9.26
CA VAL A 200 6.71 8.21 10.31
C VAL A 200 5.39 7.46 10.55
N GLY A 201 4.27 8.16 10.60
CA GLY A 201 2.94 7.54 10.68
C GLY A 201 2.66 6.60 9.51
N LEU A 202 3.04 6.99 8.29
CA LEU A 202 2.92 6.16 7.10
C LEU A 202 3.85 4.94 7.13
N ILE A 203 5.08 5.07 7.66
CA ILE A 203 6.00 3.93 7.87
C ILE A 203 5.35 2.91 8.80
N VAL A 204 4.85 3.35 9.96
CA VAL A 204 4.20 2.45 10.93
C VAL A 204 2.96 1.80 10.32
N TRP A 205 2.09 2.60 9.71
CA TRP A 205 0.86 2.10 9.09
C TRP A 205 1.14 1.07 7.98
N SER A 206 2.00 1.42 7.01
CA SER A 206 2.32 0.51 5.90
C SER A 206 3.12 -0.71 6.36
N GLY A 207 4.03 -0.54 7.32
CA GLY A 207 4.82 -1.63 7.89
C GLY A 207 3.98 -2.65 8.65
N CYS A 208 3.06 -2.21 9.52
CA CYS A 208 2.15 -3.10 10.22
C CYS A 208 1.28 -3.91 9.26
N LEU A 209 0.73 -3.27 8.21
CA LEU A 209 -0.07 -3.95 7.20
C LEU A 209 0.78 -4.91 6.35
N PHE A 210 1.98 -4.49 5.95
CA PHE A 210 2.90 -5.34 5.19
C PHE A 210 3.24 -6.61 5.96
N ILE A 211 3.64 -6.48 7.24
CA ILE A 211 3.96 -7.62 8.10
C ILE A 211 2.74 -8.52 8.29
N TYR A 212 1.55 -7.95 8.54
CA TYR A 212 0.31 -8.72 8.69
C TYR A 212 0.00 -9.55 7.44
N HIS A 213 -0.01 -8.94 6.26
CA HIS A 213 -0.32 -9.65 5.02
C HIS A 213 0.78 -10.63 4.62
N LEU A 214 2.06 -10.29 4.82
CA LEU A 214 3.17 -11.20 4.54
C LEU A 214 3.14 -12.43 5.44
N ARG A 215 2.81 -12.26 6.73
CA ARG A 215 2.58 -13.38 7.66
C ARG A 215 1.46 -14.29 7.15
N ASN A 216 0.33 -13.73 6.73
CA ASN A 216 -0.78 -14.52 6.19
C ASN A 216 -0.35 -15.32 4.94
N VAL A 217 0.44 -14.70 4.05
CA VAL A 217 1.01 -15.40 2.89
C VAL A 217 1.93 -16.53 3.33
N VAL A 218 2.87 -16.29 4.24
CA VAL A 218 3.78 -17.32 4.77
C VAL A 218 2.99 -18.51 5.35
N MET A 219 1.88 -18.23 6.03
CA MET A 219 0.98 -19.24 6.60
C MET A 219 0.00 -19.86 5.60
N GLY A 220 -0.04 -19.41 4.34
CA GLY A 220 -0.91 -19.97 3.30
C GLY A 220 -2.40 -19.64 3.45
N VAL A 221 -2.73 -18.61 4.23
CA VAL A 221 -4.10 -18.20 4.57
C VAL A 221 -4.45 -16.84 3.98
N THR A 222 -5.73 -16.62 3.74
CA THR A 222 -6.30 -15.28 3.46
C THR A 222 -6.52 -14.50 4.76
N ALA A 223 -6.71 -13.18 4.67
CA ALA A 223 -7.04 -12.33 5.82
C ALA A 223 -8.34 -12.75 6.53
N TYR A 224 -9.29 -13.38 5.82
CA TYR A 224 -10.48 -13.96 6.44
C TYR A 224 -10.16 -15.24 7.22
N GLU A 225 -9.38 -16.15 6.61
CA GLU A 225 -8.96 -17.42 7.21
C GLU A 225 -8.02 -17.22 8.42
N ALA A 226 -7.21 -16.16 8.43
CA ALA A 226 -6.27 -15.84 9.52
C ALA A 226 -6.95 -15.61 10.89
N LYS A 227 -8.28 -15.48 10.94
CA LYS A 227 -9.06 -15.40 12.17
C LYS A 227 -9.22 -16.76 12.87
N TYR A 228 -9.00 -17.85 12.15
CA TYR A 228 -9.15 -19.22 12.62
C TYR A 228 -7.75 -19.79 12.87
N SER A 229 -7.35 -19.86 14.14
CA SER A 229 -5.98 -20.22 14.54
C SER A 229 -5.58 -21.62 14.10
N GLU A 230 -6.54 -22.54 14.01
CA GLU A 230 -6.37 -23.91 13.52
C GLU A 230 -5.91 -23.98 12.06
N LEU A 231 -6.18 -22.95 11.25
CA LEU A 231 -5.73 -22.87 9.85
C LEU A 231 -4.31 -22.30 9.71
N MET A 232 -3.75 -21.72 10.78
CA MET A 232 -2.40 -21.14 10.79
C MET A 232 -1.34 -22.15 11.23
N ASN A 233 -1.23 -23.27 10.51
CA ASN A 233 -0.29 -24.36 10.84
C ASN A 233 0.61 -24.79 9.66
N SER A 234 0.59 -24.05 8.55
CA SER A 234 1.39 -24.39 7.37
C SER A 234 2.89 -24.32 7.65
N THR A 235 3.61 -25.39 7.31
CA THR A 235 5.07 -25.46 7.38
C THR A 235 5.76 -25.12 6.05
N ASN A 236 5.03 -25.11 4.93
CA ASN A 236 5.58 -24.91 3.59
C ASN A 236 5.55 -23.43 3.14
N TRP A 237 6.25 -22.58 3.88
CA TRP A 237 6.28 -21.13 3.65
C TRP A 237 6.71 -20.74 2.23
N ARG A 238 7.65 -21.50 1.63
CA ARG A 238 8.19 -21.21 0.30
C ARG A 238 7.15 -21.43 -0.79
N ALA A 239 6.41 -22.55 -0.73
CA ALA A 239 5.33 -22.80 -1.68
C ALA A 239 4.24 -21.72 -1.55
N ASN A 240 3.93 -21.29 -0.32
CA ASN A 240 2.92 -20.27 -0.11
C ASN A 240 3.34 -18.91 -0.68
N LEU A 241 4.61 -18.50 -0.49
CA LEU A 241 5.15 -17.29 -1.13
C LEU A 241 5.07 -17.38 -2.66
N ILE A 242 5.50 -18.51 -3.25
CA ILE A 242 5.43 -18.72 -4.70
C ILE A 242 3.98 -18.69 -5.19
N SER A 243 3.01 -19.15 -4.39
CA SER A 243 1.59 -19.09 -4.73
C SER A 243 1.00 -17.68 -4.82
N VAL A 244 1.74 -16.67 -4.34
CA VAL A 244 1.33 -15.25 -4.39
C VAL A 244 2.23 -14.46 -5.33
N PHE A 245 3.55 -14.54 -5.15
CA PHE A 245 4.52 -13.73 -5.90
C PHE A 245 4.94 -14.37 -7.24
N GLY A 246 4.57 -15.62 -7.48
CA GLY A 246 4.91 -16.39 -8.68
C GLY A 246 6.30 -17.04 -8.62
N THR A 247 6.65 -17.75 -9.69
CA THR A 247 7.89 -18.54 -9.77
C THR A 247 9.16 -17.68 -9.78
N LYS A 248 9.08 -16.45 -10.28
CA LYS A 248 10.17 -15.46 -10.33
C LYS A 248 9.94 -14.33 -9.31
N TRP A 249 9.54 -14.71 -8.09
CA TRP A 249 9.17 -13.77 -7.02
C TRP A 249 10.23 -12.70 -6.71
N TYR A 250 11.52 -13.03 -6.83
CA TYR A 250 12.62 -12.08 -6.58
C TYR A 250 12.63 -10.93 -7.60
N LEU A 251 12.26 -11.19 -8.87
CA LEU A 251 12.10 -10.12 -9.87
C LEU A 251 10.86 -9.29 -9.60
N ALA A 252 9.77 -9.96 -9.18
CA ALA A 252 8.52 -9.28 -8.82
C ALA A 252 8.72 -8.27 -7.69
N ILE A 253 9.58 -8.56 -6.71
CA ILE A 253 9.93 -7.63 -5.63
C ILE A 253 10.57 -6.35 -6.18
N LEU A 254 11.46 -6.47 -7.17
CA LEU A 254 12.24 -5.35 -7.68
C LEU A 254 11.46 -4.47 -8.67
N TRP A 255 10.56 -5.07 -9.45
CA TRP A 255 9.93 -4.36 -10.56
C TRP A 255 8.46 -4.76 -10.75
N PRO A 256 7.53 -3.79 -10.82
CA PRO A 256 6.10 -4.09 -10.94
C PRO A 256 5.73 -4.74 -12.28
N LEU A 257 6.50 -4.50 -13.35
CA LEU A 257 6.25 -5.14 -14.65
C LEU A 257 6.95 -6.50 -14.81
N ALA A 258 7.63 -7.00 -13.77
CA ALA A 258 8.32 -8.27 -13.85
C ALA A 258 7.32 -9.40 -14.12
N ASP A 259 7.59 -10.17 -15.18
CA ASP A 259 6.86 -11.40 -15.44
C ASP A 259 7.25 -12.46 -14.42
N SER A 260 6.29 -12.86 -13.60
CA SER A 260 6.42 -13.90 -12.59
C SER A 260 5.11 -14.67 -12.55
N PRO A 261 4.95 -15.71 -13.38
CA PRO A 261 3.69 -16.43 -13.49
C PRO A 261 3.39 -17.20 -12.21
N LEU A 262 2.09 -17.32 -11.90
CA LEU A 262 1.63 -18.22 -10.85
C LEU A 262 1.82 -19.68 -11.31
N PRO A 263 2.17 -20.60 -10.40
CA PRO A 263 2.25 -22.02 -10.73
C PRO A 263 0.91 -22.58 -11.22
N ASP A 264 0.94 -23.63 -12.04
CA ASP A 264 -0.28 -24.22 -12.60
C ASP A 264 -1.24 -24.75 -11.55
N TYR A 265 -0.74 -25.25 -10.41
CA TYR A 265 -1.59 -25.69 -9.28
C TYR A 265 -2.34 -24.55 -8.59
N VAL A 266 -2.00 -23.30 -8.88
CA VAL A 266 -2.63 -22.08 -8.34
C VAL A 266 -3.66 -21.51 -9.31
N LYS A 267 -3.83 -22.09 -10.49
CA LYS A 267 -4.87 -21.67 -11.44
C LYS A 267 -6.22 -22.25 -11.00
N TRP A 268 -7.07 -21.36 -10.49
CA TRP A 268 -8.45 -21.64 -10.12
C TRP A 268 -9.36 -21.09 -11.24
N GLU A 269 -9.24 -21.65 -12.45
CA GLU A 269 -10.06 -21.25 -13.61
C GLU A 269 -11.53 -21.68 -13.49
#